data_AF-A0A9X6ZQN2-F1
#
_entry.id   AF-A0A9X6ZQN2-F1
#
_cell.length_a   1.000
_cell.length_b   1.000
_cell.length_c   1.000
_cell.angle_alpha   90.00
_cell.angle_beta   90.00
_cell.angle_gamma   90.00
#
_symmetry.space_group_name_H-M   'P 1'
#
loop_
_entity.id
_entity.type
_entity.pdbx_description
1 polymer ?
#
loop_
_entity_poly.entity_id
_entity_poly.type
_entity_poly.pdbx_seq_one_letter_code
_entity_poly.pdbx_strand_id
1 'polypeptide(L)'
;MEVREELFYLYEKESYIQNKLGIHKKHMQVTIDAIYDTCYWLEESCFKNLLKNVRIEISDTPIIDTMALIGINDNDNEILIFINIAHVVYYFEKEKYDEIFLLNKMTCYEFAAFIFLHEIGHLVHSCLQNPNETFIEEKLRIHLNENKKIYNRFKKWVRDSKYNDYEEDNNPKEHNMIHKKYRKLPNEKQADNFAKRYLKNVVRRKKGRK
;
A
#
# COMPACT_ATOMS: atom_id res chain seq x y z
N MET A 1 -6.87 -16.40 -0.12
CA MET A 1 -6.32 -15.32 0.70
C MET A 1 -6.76 -15.55 2.13
N GLU A 2 -5.87 -15.31 3.07
CA GLU A 2 -6.20 -15.24 4.49
C GLU A 2 -6.07 -13.78 4.93
N VAL A 3 -7.05 -13.26 5.68
CA VAL A 3 -7.00 -11.90 6.24
C VAL A 3 -6.89 -12.01 7.75
N ARG A 4 -5.89 -11.36 8.35
CA ARG A 4 -5.68 -11.26 9.79
C ARG A 4 -5.68 -9.80 10.20
N GLU A 5 -6.26 -9.53 11.36
CA GLU A 5 -6.39 -8.18 11.91
C GLU A 5 -5.70 -8.09 13.27
N GLU A 6 -4.82 -7.11 13.41
CA GLU A 6 -4.19 -6.72 14.67
C GLU A 6 -4.50 -5.24 14.94
N LEU A 7 -5.70 -5.02 15.48
CA LEU A 7 -6.27 -3.70 15.69
C LEU A 7 -6.30 -3.37 17.19
N PHE A 8 -5.61 -2.30 17.56
CA PHE A 8 -5.54 -1.78 18.91
C PHE A 8 -6.27 -0.44 19.01
N TYR A 9 -5.92 0.51 18.14
CA TYR A 9 -6.47 1.87 18.17
C TYR A 9 -7.92 1.94 17.71
N LEU A 10 -8.36 1.11 16.78
CA LEU A 10 -9.73 1.14 16.27
C LEU A 10 -10.75 0.86 17.37
N TYR A 11 -10.40 0.07 18.38
CA TYR A 11 -11.31 -0.23 19.50
C TYR A 11 -11.35 0.89 20.54
N GLU A 12 -10.44 1.86 20.48
CA GLU A 12 -10.42 3.01 21.37
C GLU A 12 -11.53 4.02 21.07
N LYS A 13 -11.73 4.96 22.00
CA LYS A 13 -12.66 6.08 21.84
C LYS A 13 -12.17 7.03 20.74
N GLU A 14 -13.10 7.62 19.98
CA GLU A 14 -12.79 8.63 18.93
C GLU A 14 -11.85 9.72 19.44
N SER A 15 -12.11 10.26 20.63
CA SER A 15 -11.28 11.31 21.22
C SER A 15 -9.85 10.87 21.48
N TYR A 16 -9.62 9.60 21.84
CA TYR A 16 -8.27 9.08 22.04
C TYR A 16 -7.54 8.96 20.70
N ILE A 17 -8.19 8.41 19.68
CA ILE A 17 -7.64 8.27 18.31
C ILE A 17 -7.28 9.65 17.74
N GLN A 18 -8.20 10.62 17.82
CA GLN A 18 -7.94 11.99 17.36
C GLN A 18 -6.77 12.63 18.10
N ASN A 19 -6.71 12.48 19.43
CA ASN A 19 -5.63 13.08 20.22
C ASN A 19 -4.26 12.44 19.98
N LYS A 20 -4.23 11.13 19.70
CA LYS A 20 -2.96 10.38 19.53
C LYS A 20 -2.46 10.36 18.10
N LEU A 21 -3.36 10.19 17.14
CA LEU A 21 -3.03 9.94 15.73
C LEU A 21 -3.46 11.11 14.83
N GLY A 22 -4.29 12.03 15.31
CA GLY A 22 -4.74 13.17 14.53
C GLY A 22 -5.64 12.80 13.34
N ILE A 23 -6.34 11.66 13.43
CA ILE A 23 -7.22 11.07 12.42
C ILE A 23 -8.59 10.68 12.98
N HIS A 24 -9.58 10.45 12.11
CA HIS A 24 -10.93 10.07 12.49
C HIS A 24 -11.17 8.56 12.41
N LYS A 25 -11.81 7.97 13.44
CA LYS A 25 -12.14 6.53 13.48
C LYS A 25 -13.00 6.09 12.31
N LYS A 26 -13.93 6.96 11.87
CA LYS A 26 -14.81 6.67 10.72
C LYS A 26 -14.03 6.34 9.45
N HIS A 27 -12.87 6.98 9.22
CA HIS A 27 -12.06 6.71 8.04
C HIS A 27 -11.23 5.43 8.20
N MET A 28 -10.86 5.05 9.42
CA MET A 28 -10.23 3.75 9.69
C MET A 28 -11.21 2.61 9.36
N GLN A 29 -12.48 2.73 9.77
CA GLN A 29 -13.51 1.77 9.40
C GLN A 29 -13.72 1.70 7.89
N VAL A 30 -13.83 2.85 7.22
CA VAL A 30 -13.96 2.91 5.75
C VAL A 30 -12.77 2.26 5.03
N THR A 31 -11.57 2.36 5.60
CA THR A 31 -10.35 1.74 5.08
C THR A 31 -10.43 0.22 5.18
N ILE A 32 -10.86 -0.32 6.33
CA ILE A 32 -11.11 -1.77 6.50
C ILE A 32 -12.16 -2.26 5.49
N ASP A 33 -13.29 -1.56 5.38
CA ASP A 33 -14.35 -1.93 4.43
C ASP A 33 -13.81 -1.99 3.00
N ALA A 34 -12.95 -1.04 2.61
CA ALA A 34 -12.32 -1.01 1.30
C ALA A 34 -11.36 -2.19 1.07
N ILE A 35 -10.59 -2.59 2.09
CA ILE A 35 -9.69 -3.74 2.02
C ILE A 35 -10.51 -5.02 1.83
N TYR A 36 -11.56 -5.24 2.63
CA TYR A 36 -12.42 -6.41 2.50
C TYR A 36 -13.15 -6.49 1.16
N ASP A 37 -13.72 -5.39 0.68
CA ASP A 37 -14.39 -5.37 -0.63
C ASP A 37 -13.39 -5.60 -1.78
N THR A 38 -12.14 -5.15 -1.62
CA THR A 38 -11.06 -5.42 -2.57
C THR A 38 -10.67 -6.90 -2.55
N CYS A 39 -10.48 -7.50 -1.36
CA CYS A 39 -10.24 -8.94 -1.21
C CYS A 39 -11.35 -9.74 -1.90
N TYR A 40 -12.60 -9.41 -1.60
CA TYR A 40 -13.75 -10.08 -2.16
C TYR A 40 -13.76 -10.00 -3.70
N TRP A 41 -13.49 -8.81 -4.27
CA TRP A 41 -13.39 -8.67 -5.73
C TRP A 41 -12.24 -9.50 -6.32
N LEU A 42 -11.08 -9.53 -5.65
CA LEU A 42 -9.93 -10.32 -6.08
C LEU A 42 -10.23 -11.82 -6.12
N GLU A 43 -11.01 -12.35 -5.17
CA GLU A 43 -11.42 -13.76 -5.13
C GLU A 43 -12.37 -14.16 -6.27
N GLU A 44 -13.10 -13.21 -6.85
CA GLU A 44 -13.96 -13.42 -8.03
C GLU A 44 -13.27 -13.05 -9.35
N SER A 45 -12.07 -12.46 -9.28
CA SER A 45 -11.35 -11.98 -10.45
C SER A 45 -10.48 -13.07 -11.10
N CYS A 46 -9.87 -12.75 -12.24
CA CYS A 46 -8.83 -13.58 -12.85
C CYS A 46 -7.57 -13.74 -11.99
N PHE A 47 -7.40 -12.94 -10.92
CA PHE A 47 -6.25 -13.00 -10.01
C PHE A 47 -6.42 -14.03 -8.89
N LYS A 48 -7.60 -14.64 -8.73
CA LYS A 48 -7.90 -15.57 -7.63
C LYS A 48 -6.81 -16.62 -7.39
N ASN A 49 -6.34 -17.27 -8.45
CA ASN A 49 -5.36 -18.35 -8.34
C ASN A 49 -3.98 -17.85 -7.93
N LEU A 50 -3.59 -16.64 -8.36
CA LEU A 50 -2.34 -15.99 -7.96
C LEU A 50 -2.34 -15.66 -6.46
N LEU A 51 -3.51 -15.36 -5.91
CA LEU A 51 -3.67 -14.84 -4.54
C LEU A 51 -4.08 -15.91 -3.53
N LYS A 52 -4.15 -17.19 -3.93
CA LYS A 52 -4.68 -18.25 -3.07
C LYS A 52 -3.94 -18.34 -1.73
N ASN A 53 -2.61 -18.22 -1.78
CA ASN A 53 -1.70 -18.37 -0.63
C ASN A 53 -1.09 -17.03 -0.17
N VAL A 54 -1.75 -15.91 -0.48
CA VAL A 54 -1.32 -14.60 0.02
C VAL A 54 -2.03 -14.32 1.34
N ARG A 55 -1.25 -13.97 2.36
CA ARG A 55 -1.73 -13.49 3.66
C ARG A 55 -1.82 -11.98 3.64
N ILE A 56 -2.93 -11.44 4.14
CA ILE A 56 -3.16 -10.02 4.33
C ILE A 56 -3.15 -9.75 5.83
N GLU A 57 -2.27 -8.87 6.29
CA GLU A 57 -2.24 -8.40 7.67
C GLU A 57 -2.69 -6.95 7.73
N ILE A 58 -3.72 -6.69 8.51
CA ILE A 58 -4.26 -5.36 8.72
C ILE A 58 -3.89 -4.93 10.14
N SER A 59 -3.20 -3.80 10.27
CA SER A 59 -2.85 -3.19 11.56
C SER A 59 -3.27 -1.75 11.62
N ASP A 60 -3.47 -1.24 12.83
CA ASP A 60 -3.63 0.20 13.12
C ASP A 60 -2.54 0.75 14.03
N THR A 61 -1.52 -0.04 14.35
CA THR A 61 -0.44 0.41 15.21
C THR A 61 0.55 1.25 14.41
N PRO A 62 0.91 2.46 14.84
CA PRO A 62 1.80 3.35 14.10
C PRO A 62 3.28 2.95 14.26
N ILE A 63 3.61 1.69 13.98
CA ILE A 63 4.96 1.13 14.18
C ILE A 63 5.89 1.50 13.01
N ILE A 64 5.32 1.80 11.84
CA ILE A 64 6.06 1.93 10.58
C ILE A 64 5.48 3.09 9.78
N ASP A 65 6.31 4.04 9.32
CA ASP A 65 5.92 5.07 8.34
C ASP A 65 5.69 4.47 6.94
N THR A 66 4.69 3.59 6.85
CA THR A 66 4.35 2.85 5.64
C THR A 66 2.88 2.51 5.67
N MET A 67 2.16 2.92 4.61
CA MET A 67 0.73 2.63 4.45
C MET A 67 0.47 1.16 4.15
N ALA A 68 1.29 0.57 3.27
CA ALA A 68 1.23 -0.84 2.93
C ALA A 68 2.59 -1.32 2.39
N LEU A 69 2.82 -2.62 2.48
CA LEU A 69 4.00 -3.29 1.94
C LEU A 69 3.67 -4.73 1.56
N ILE A 70 4.28 -5.20 0.48
CA ILE A 70 4.32 -6.61 0.13
C ILE A 70 5.72 -7.20 0.41
N GLY A 71 5.75 -8.41 0.96
CA GLY A 71 6.98 -9.12 1.31
C GLY A 71 6.82 -10.63 1.27
N ILE A 72 7.92 -11.32 1.56
CA ILE A 72 7.97 -12.78 1.72
C ILE A 72 8.48 -13.05 3.13
N ASN A 73 7.77 -13.88 3.88
CA ASN A 73 8.25 -14.38 5.15
C ASN A 73 9.35 -15.42 4.89
N ASP A 74 10.57 -15.16 5.35
CA ASP A 74 11.73 -15.98 5.06
C ASP A 74 11.67 -17.39 5.70
N ASN A 75 10.79 -17.61 6.68
CA ASN A 75 10.69 -18.88 7.39
C ASN A 75 9.82 -19.93 6.67
N ASP A 76 8.73 -19.50 6.04
CA ASP A 76 7.72 -20.38 5.43
C ASP A 76 7.47 -20.06 3.95
N ASN A 77 8.18 -19.07 3.38
CA ASN A 77 7.97 -18.53 2.04
C ASN A 77 6.54 -18.02 1.80
N GLU A 78 5.80 -17.66 2.86
CA GLU A 78 4.48 -17.07 2.69
C GLU A 78 4.58 -15.65 2.14
N ILE A 79 3.77 -15.32 1.14
CA ILE A 79 3.64 -13.96 0.63
C ILE A 79 2.71 -13.18 1.53
N LEU A 80 3.23 -12.09 2.09
CA LEU A 80 2.51 -11.23 3.02
C LEU A 80 2.27 -9.85 2.39
N ILE A 81 1.04 -9.36 2.48
CA ILE A 81 0.73 -7.95 2.28
C ILE A 81 0.29 -7.37 3.63
N PHE A 82 1.10 -6.47 4.16
CA PHE A 82 0.76 -5.73 5.37
C PHE A 82 0.16 -4.37 4.99
N ILE A 83 -0.91 -3.98 5.67
CA ILE A 83 -1.62 -2.71 5.47
C ILE A 83 -1.82 -2.04 6.83
N ASN A 84 -1.31 -0.82 6.98
CA ASN A 84 -1.51 -0.01 8.16
C ASN A 84 -2.65 0.99 7.92
N ILE A 85 -3.84 0.71 8.46
CA ILE A 85 -5.03 1.54 8.24
C ILE A 85 -4.89 2.92 8.89
N ALA A 86 -4.17 3.04 10.01
CA ALA A 86 -3.94 4.33 10.64
C ALA A 86 -3.10 5.24 9.72
N HIS A 87 -2.06 4.70 9.09
CA HIS A 87 -1.24 5.45 8.15
C HIS A 87 -1.98 5.77 6.85
N VAL A 88 -2.76 4.84 6.30
CA VAL A 88 -3.61 5.11 5.12
C VAL A 88 -4.54 6.30 5.40
N VAL A 89 -5.22 6.30 6.55
CA VAL A 89 -6.11 7.39 6.93
C VAL A 89 -5.35 8.69 7.17
N TYR A 90 -4.19 8.64 7.82
CA TYR A 90 -3.36 9.82 8.05
C TYR A 90 -2.98 10.51 6.73
N TYR A 91 -2.49 9.75 5.74
CA TYR A 91 -2.15 10.31 4.43
C TYR A 91 -3.37 10.82 3.66
N PHE A 92 -4.53 10.17 3.82
CA PHE A 92 -5.79 10.62 3.24
C PHE A 92 -6.22 11.97 3.84
N GLU A 93 -6.32 12.06 5.17
CA GLU A 93 -6.85 13.24 5.87
C GLU A 93 -5.94 14.47 5.80
N LYS A 94 -4.62 14.25 5.69
CA LYS A 94 -3.66 15.35 5.53
C LYS A 94 -3.47 15.76 4.06
N GLU A 95 -4.30 15.23 3.14
CA GLU A 95 -4.25 15.47 1.69
C GLU A 95 -2.86 15.23 1.05
N LYS A 96 -1.99 14.47 1.71
CA LYS A 96 -0.64 14.16 1.22
C LYS A 96 -0.68 13.21 0.01
N TYR A 97 -1.80 12.53 -0.22
CA TYR A 97 -1.91 11.54 -1.28
C TYR A 97 -2.02 12.13 -2.70
N ASP A 98 -2.73 13.24 -2.89
CA ASP A 98 -2.84 13.89 -4.21
C ASP A 98 -1.46 14.32 -4.70
N GLU A 99 -0.65 14.81 -3.78
CA GLU A 99 0.74 15.13 -4.04
C GLU A 99 1.56 13.90 -4.41
N ILE A 100 1.48 12.81 -3.63
CA ILE A 100 2.37 11.67 -3.79
C ILE A 100 2.01 10.80 -5.00
N PHE A 101 0.72 10.58 -5.24
CA PHE A 101 0.23 9.60 -6.21
C PHE A 101 -0.29 10.22 -7.52
N LEU A 102 -0.31 11.56 -7.60
CA LEU A 102 -0.84 12.32 -8.74
C LEU A 102 -2.24 11.83 -9.13
N LEU A 103 -3.09 11.62 -8.12
CA LEU A 103 -4.46 11.16 -8.28
C LEU A 103 -5.40 12.36 -8.39
N ASN A 104 -6.55 12.15 -9.02
CA ASN A 104 -7.68 13.06 -8.83
C ASN A 104 -8.22 12.86 -7.41
N LYS A 105 -8.95 13.86 -6.87
CA LYS A 105 -9.64 13.72 -5.57
C LYS A 105 -10.34 12.37 -5.45
N MET A 106 -9.91 11.58 -4.48
CA MET A 106 -10.47 10.27 -4.15
C MET A 106 -11.21 10.34 -2.83
N THR A 107 -12.19 9.45 -2.65
CA THR A 107 -12.73 9.16 -1.32
C THR A 107 -11.74 8.32 -0.50
N CYS A 108 -11.86 8.34 0.84
CA CYS A 108 -11.05 7.48 1.72
C CYS A 108 -11.10 6.00 1.28
N TYR A 109 -12.29 5.54 0.90
CA TYR A 109 -12.51 4.19 0.39
C TYR A 109 -11.71 3.91 -0.90
N GLU A 110 -11.77 4.82 -1.87
CA GLU A 110 -11.04 4.68 -3.13
C GLU A 110 -9.53 4.71 -2.91
N PHE A 111 -9.07 5.58 -2.03
CA PHE A 111 -7.65 5.67 -1.68
C PHE A 111 -7.16 4.38 -1.01
N ALA A 112 -7.89 3.86 -0.02
CA ALA A 112 -7.57 2.60 0.63
C ALA A 112 -7.53 1.41 -0.35
N ALA A 113 -8.56 1.28 -1.20
CA ALA A 113 -8.60 0.24 -2.23
C ALA A 113 -7.45 0.40 -3.25
N PHE A 114 -7.09 1.64 -3.60
CA PHE A 114 -5.96 1.92 -4.47
C PHE A 114 -4.62 1.45 -3.86
N ILE A 115 -4.36 1.79 -2.59
CA ILE A 115 -3.14 1.36 -1.89
C ILE A 115 -3.03 -0.15 -1.85
N PHE A 116 -4.11 -0.85 -1.53
CA PHE A 116 -4.08 -2.32 -1.51
C PHE A 116 -3.88 -2.91 -2.91
N LEU A 117 -4.61 -2.42 -3.92
CA LEU A 117 -4.42 -2.87 -5.31
C LEU A 117 -3.00 -2.59 -5.83
N HIS A 118 -2.34 -1.55 -5.34
CA HIS A 118 -0.96 -1.25 -5.70
C HIS A 118 -0.02 -2.37 -5.24
N GLU A 119 -0.13 -2.86 -4.01
CA GLU A 119 0.65 -4.01 -3.53
C GLU A 119 0.38 -5.29 -4.33
N ILE A 120 -0.89 -5.52 -4.70
CA ILE A 120 -1.26 -6.62 -5.60
C ILE A 120 -0.62 -6.42 -6.99
N GLY A 121 -0.51 -5.18 -7.44
CA GLY A 121 0.18 -4.81 -8.67
C GLY A 121 1.64 -5.30 -8.66
N HIS A 122 2.37 -5.12 -7.56
CA HIS A 122 3.74 -5.64 -7.44
C HIS A 122 3.81 -7.17 -7.65
N LEU A 123 2.88 -7.92 -7.06
CA LEU A 123 2.83 -9.37 -7.23
C LEU A 123 2.46 -9.79 -8.67
N VAL A 124 1.50 -9.12 -9.28
CA VAL A 124 1.12 -9.41 -10.68
C VAL A 124 2.29 -9.09 -11.62
N HIS A 125 2.95 -7.96 -11.43
CA HIS A 125 4.06 -7.54 -12.28
C HIS A 125 5.32 -8.39 -12.07
N SER A 126 5.59 -8.85 -10.85
CA SER A 126 6.67 -9.80 -10.60
C SER A 126 6.48 -11.08 -11.42
N CYS A 127 5.23 -11.53 -11.54
CA CYS A 127 4.90 -12.72 -12.33
C CYS A 127 5.15 -12.55 -13.83
N LEU A 128 4.86 -11.35 -14.35
CA LEU A 128 5.05 -11.00 -15.76
C LEU A 128 6.53 -10.77 -16.11
N GLN A 129 7.31 -10.19 -15.21
CA GLN A 129 8.73 -9.87 -15.42
C GLN A 129 9.62 -11.11 -15.38
N ASN A 130 9.23 -12.12 -14.59
CA ASN A 130 10.04 -13.30 -14.33
C ASN A 130 9.33 -14.58 -14.81
N PRO A 131 8.98 -14.72 -16.11
CA PRO A 131 8.11 -15.81 -16.59
C PRO A 131 8.76 -17.20 -16.43
N ASN A 132 10.10 -17.26 -16.45
CA ASN A 132 10.86 -18.51 -16.39
C ASN A 132 10.94 -19.13 -15.00
N GLU A 133 10.67 -18.35 -13.95
CA GLU A 133 10.63 -18.89 -12.59
C GLU A 133 9.38 -19.74 -12.36
N THR A 134 9.52 -20.83 -11.60
CA THR A 134 8.37 -21.72 -11.34
C THR A 134 7.53 -21.21 -10.18
N PHE A 135 8.17 -20.73 -9.11
CA PHE A 135 7.53 -20.33 -7.86
C PHE A 135 7.21 -18.83 -7.83
N ILE A 136 6.01 -18.46 -7.37
CA ILE A 136 5.56 -17.06 -7.34
C ILE A 136 6.37 -16.26 -6.33
N GLU A 137 6.77 -16.90 -5.24
CA GLU A 137 7.62 -16.37 -4.18
C GLU A 137 8.97 -15.94 -4.75
N GLU A 138 9.59 -16.74 -5.61
CA GLU A 138 10.87 -16.39 -6.23
C GLU A 138 10.71 -15.23 -7.23
N LYS A 139 9.63 -15.23 -8.02
CA LYS A 139 9.29 -14.11 -8.90
C LYS A 139 9.20 -12.80 -8.11
N LEU A 140 8.49 -12.83 -6.98
CA LEU A 140 8.36 -11.69 -6.08
C LEU A 140 9.70 -11.32 -5.44
N ARG A 141 10.52 -12.29 -5.00
CA ARG A 141 11.83 -12.05 -4.39
C ARG A 141 12.77 -11.32 -5.35
N ILE A 142 12.82 -11.75 -6.62
CA ILE A 142 13.58 -11.07 -7.67
C ILE A 142 13.08 -9.64 -7.86
N HIS A 143 11.76 -9.45 -8.02
CA HIS A 143 11.13 -8.13 -8.19
C HIS A 143 11.45 -7.17 -7.03
N LEU A 144 11.31 -7.65 -5.78
CA LEU A 144 11.59 -6.88 -4.58
C LEU A 144 13.08 -6.55 -4.44
N ASN A 145 13.98 -7.48 -4.79
CA ASN A 145 15.42 -7.24 -4.76
C ASN A 145 15.85 -6.19 -5.80
N GLU A 146 15.25 -6.20 -6.98
CA GLU A 146 15.46 -5.14 -7.98
C GLU A 146 14.94 -3.79 -7.47
N ASN A 147 13.75 -3.75 -6.86
CA ASN A 147 13.21 -2.55 -6.22
C ASN A 147 14.14 -2.04 -5.11
N LYS A 148 14.65 -2.91 -4.25
CA LYS A 148 15.59 -2.54 -3.18
C LYS A 148 16.89 -1.95 -3.74
N LYS A 149 17.41 -2.49 -4.84
CA LYS A 149 18.59 -1.91 -5.53
C LYS A 149 18.28 -0.52 -6.08
N ILE A 150 17.13 -0.34 -6.73
CA ILE A 150 16.69 0.95 -7.28
C ILE A 150 16.47 1.96 -6.15
N TYR A 151 15.81 1.55 -5.07
CA TYR A 151 15.54 2.38 -3.89
C TYR A 151 16.84 2.76 -3.17
N ASN A 152 17.77 1.84 -2.97
CA ASN A 152 19.06 2.14 -2.36
C ASN A 152 19.89 3.08 -3.23
N ARG A 153 19.86 2.95 -4.57
CA ARG A 153 20.47 3.91 -5.50
C ARG A 153 19.80 5.28 -5.40
N PHE A 154 18.48 5.31 -5.28
CA PHE A 154 17.71 6.53 -5.11
C PHE A 154 18.01 7.23 -3.77
N LYS A 155 18.02 6.50 -2.65
CA LYS A 155 18.46 6.99 -1.33
C LYS A 155 19.88 7.54 -1.38
N LYS A 156 20.80 6.82 -2.02
CA LYS A 156 22.17 7.27 -2.21
C LYS A 156 22.23 8.55 -3.05
N TRP A 157 21.49 8.62 -4.16
CA TRP A 157 21.40 9.83 -4.98
C TRP A 157 20.87 11.02 -4.19
N VAL A 158 19.80 10.85 -3.40
CA VAL A 158 19.26 11.90 -2.51
C VAL A 158 20.33 12.39 -1.52
N ARG A 159 21.01 11.46 -0.83
CA ARG A 159 22.06 11.76 0.15
C ARG A 159 23.26 12.48 -0.48
N ASP A 160 23.71 12.02 -1.65
CA ASP A 160 24.88 12.55 -2.33
C ASP A 160 24.59 13.91 -3.01
N SER A 161 23.31 14.30 -3.15
CA SER A 161 22.86 15.54 -3.79
C SER A 161 22.89 16.80 -2.89
N LYS A 162 23.58 16.77 -1.73
CA LYS A 162 23.58 17.84 -0.69
C LYS A 162 22.22 18.13 -0.02
N TYR A 163 21.29 17.18 -0.01
CA TYR A 163 20.00 17.30 0.72
C TYR A 163 20.10 16.61 2.11
N ASN A 164 21.06 17.04 2.93
CA ASN A 164 21.54 16.26 4.07
C ASN A 164 20.94 16.61 5.44
N ASP A 165 19.93 17.47 5.54
CA ASP A 165 19.28 17.73 6.83
C ASP A 165 18.00 16.90 6.96
N TYR A 166 18.19 15.58 7.09
CA TYR A 166 17.14 14.65 7.52
C TYR A 166 17.00 14.70 9.05
N GLU A 167 16.44 15.80 9.55
CA GLU A 167 15.53 15.72 10.68
C GLU A 167 14.13 15.65 10.09
N GLU A 168 13.39 14.59 10.42
CA GLU A 168 12.11 14.15 9.82
C GLU A 168 10.99 15.21 9.78
N ASP A 169 11.19 16.39 10.34
CA ASP A 169 10.19 17.45 10.49
C ASP A 169 10.56 18.81 9.85
N ASN A 170 11.79 19.04 9.38
CA ASN A 170 12.21 20.41 9.03
C ASN A 170 11.81 20.88 7.62
N ASN A 171 11.36 20.00 6.71
CA ASN A 171 10.86 20.44 5.39
C ASN A 171 9.86 19.46 4.70
N PRO A 172 8.54 19.57 4.98
CA PRO A 172 7.50 18.71 4.39
C PRO A 172 7.48 18.68 2.85
N LYS A 173 7.89 19.78 2.19
CA LYS A 173 7.90 19.87 0.72
C LYS A 173 8.95 18.94 0.09
N GLU A 174 10.09 18.78 0.75
CA GLU A 174 11.20 17.96 0.25
C GLU A 174 10.90 16.47 0.43
N HIS A 175 10.35 16.08 1.58
CA HIS A 175 9.85 14.73 1.82
C HIS A 175 8.84 14.31 0.75
N ASN A 176 7.82 15.14 0.46
CA ASN A 176 6.85 14.86 -0.60
C ASN A 176 7.50 14.75 -1.99
N MET A 177 8.53 15.53 -2.30
CA MET A 177 9.25 15.46 -3.57
C MET A 177 9.96 14.10 -3.76
N ILE A 178 10.49 13.54 -2.68
CA ILE A 178 11.19 12.25 -2.69
C ILE A 178 10.21 11.11 -2.95
N HIS A 179 9.07 11.11 -2.25
CA HIS A 179 7.99 10.15 -2.52
C HIS A 179 7.46 10.27 -3.96
N LYS A 180 7.29 11.50 -4.48
CA LYS A 180 6.94 11.74 -5.89
C LYS A 180 7.96 11.15 -6.87
N LYS A 181 9.26 11.26 -6.59
CA LYS A 181 10.32 10.70 -7.44
C LYS A 181 10.37 9.18 -7.35
N TYR A 182 10.20 8.61 -6.15
CA TYR A 182 10.08 7.17 -5.94
C TYR A 182 8.91 6.57 -6.72
N ARG A 183 7.73 7.20 -6.67
CA ARG A 183 6.55 6.76 -7.44
C ARG A 183 6.72 6.78 -8.96
N LYS A 184 7.70 7.55 -9.48
CA LYS A 184 8.03 7.57 -10.90
C LYS A 184 8.90 6.39 -11.35
N LEU A 185 9.39 5.58 -10.42
CA LEU A 185 10.14 4.37 -10.76
C LEU A 185 9.26 3.41 -11.58
N PRO A 186 9.81 2.67 -12.56
CA PRO A 186 9.03 1.83 -13.45
C PRO A 186 8.12 0.83 -12.74
N ASN A 187 8.62 0.19 -11.67
CA ASN A 187 7.89 -0.84 -10.93
C ASN A 187 6.73 -0.24 -10.11
N GLU A 188 6.96 0.90 -9.45
CA GLU A 188 5.93 1.68 -8.76
C GLU A 188 4.85 2.18 -9.72
N LYS A 189 5.26 2.70 -10.89
CA LYS A 189 4.34 3.17 -11.92
C LYS A 189 3.49 2.03 -12.50
N GLN A 190 4.05 0.84 -12.64
CA GLN A 190 3.31 -0.35 -13.08
C GLN A 190 2.25 -0.75 -12.05
N ALA A 191 2.63 -0.82 -10.78
CA ALA A 191 1.71 -1.08 -9.67
C ALA A 191 0.60 -0.01 -9.56
N ASP A 192 0.93 1.28 -9.67
CA ASP A 192 -0.05 2.37 -9.72
C ASP A 192 -1.02 2.25 -10.90
N ASN A 193 -0.51 1.87 -12.08
CA ASN A 193 -1.34 1.69 -13.27
C ASN A 193 -2.29 0.49 -13.12
N PHE A 194 -1.80 -0.59 -12.52
CA PHE A 194 -2.64 -1.74 -12.15
C PHE A 194 -3.76 -1.29 -11.21
N ALA A 195 -3.42 -0.59 -10.13
CA ALA A 195 -4.40 -0.08 -9.17
C ALA A 195 -5.42 0.84 -9.84
N LYS A 196 -4.99 1.82 -10.64
CA LYS A 196 -5.88 2.72 -11.41
C LYS A 196 -6.84 1.96 -12.32
N ARG A 197 -6.35 0.92 -13.01
CA ARG A 197 -7.16 0.13 -13.95
C ARG A 197 -8.29 -0.64 -13.25
N TYR A 198 -8.01 -1.19 -12.07
CA TYR A 198 -8.92 -2.09 -11.37
C TYR A 198 -9.74 -1.44 -10.25
N LEU A 199 -9.36 -0.24 -9.78
CA LEU A 199 -10.08 0.51 -8.75
C LEU A 199 -11.58 0.65 -9.04
N LYS A 200 -11.94 0.97 -10.29
CA LYS A 200 -13.35 1.11 -10.72
C LYS A 200 -14.18 -0.16 -10.49
N ASN A 201 -13.57 -1.34 -10.52
CA ASN A 201 -14.29 -2.60 -10.34
C ASN A 201 -14.65 -2.81 -8.87
N VAL A 202 -13.73 -2.47 -7.97
CA VAL A 202 -13.98 -2.48 -6.51
C VAL A 202 -15.07 -1.46 -6.16
N VAL A 203 -14.98 -0.23 -6.68
CA VAL A 203 -15.94 0.85 -6.38
C VAL A 203 -17.34 0.57 -6.92
N ARG A 204 -17.46 0.00 -8.14
CA ARG A 204 -18.75 -0.39 -8.72
C ARG A 204 -19.48 -1.41 -7.87
N ARG A 205 -18.76 -2.36 -7.25
CA ARG A 205 -19.35 -3.38 -6.40
C ARG A 205 -20.02 -2.79 -5.16
N LYS A 206 -19.35 -1.86 -4.48
CA LYS A 206 -19.92 -1.17 -3.30
C LYS A 206 -21.29 -0.55 -3.59
N LYS A 207 -21.48 0.02 -4.79
CA LYS A 207 -22.75 0.64 -5.20
C LYS A 207 -23.88 -0.38 -5.39
N GLY A 208 -23.57 -1.64 -5.72
CA GLY A 208 -24.55 -2.71 -5.90
C GLY A 208 -24.93 -3.45 -4.60
N ARG A 209 -24.30 -3.12 -3.47
CA ARG A 209 -24.60 -3.69 -2.13
C ARG A 209 -25.45 -2.76 -1.24
N LYS A 210 -25.99 -1.68 -1.80
CA LYS A 210 -26.91 -0.77 -1.10
C LYS A 210 -28.35 -1.20 -1.23
#